data_AF-A0AA48HJS9-F1
#
_entry.id   AF-A0AA48HJS9-F1
#
_cell.length_a   1.000
_cell.length_b   1.000
_cell.length_c   1.000
_cell.angle_alpha   90.00
_cell.angle_beta   90.00
_cell.angle_gamma   90.00
#
_symmetry.space_group_name_H-M   'P 1'
#
loop_
_entity.id
_entity.type
_entity.pdbx_description
1 polymer ?
#
loop_
_entity_poly.entity_id
_entity_poly.type
_entity_poly.pdbx_seq_one_letter_code
_entity_poly.pdbx_strand_id
1 'polypeptide(L)' 'MNLLSSDLFRNFGIGFVAGSLIVAVATIDQWGGNIETPARAAQPLEAPQPSPEFQIAPLEVAQ' A
#
# COMPACT_ATOMS: atom_id res chain seq x y z
N MET A 1 -22.20 -34.19 -20.57
CA MET A 1 -22.21 -33.34 -19.35
C MET A 1 -21.63 -32.00 -19.73
N ASN A 2 -22.43 -30.92 -19.68
CA ASN A 2 -21.96 -29.62 -20.14
C ASN A 2 -21.12 -28.99 -19.01
N LEU A 3 -19.80 -28.94 -19.20
CA LEU A 3 -18.83 -28.50 -18.19
C LEU A 3 -18.88 -26.98 -17.92
N LEU A 4 -19.67 -26.23 -18.69
CA LEU A 4 -19.79 -24.77 -18.59
C LEU A 4 -21.26 -24.38 -18.34
N SER A 5 -21.92 -25.07 -17.40
CA SER A 5 -23.30 -24.73 -17.03
C SER A 5 -23.34 -23.47 -16.16
N SER A 6 -24.48 -22.76 -16.22
CA SER A 6 -24.74 -21.57 -15.39
C SER A 6 -24.51 -21.85 -13.90
N ASP A 7 -24.85 -23.06 -13.43
CA ASP A 7 -24.67 -23.47 -12.04
C ASP A 7 -23.18 -23.56 -11.64
N LEU A 8 -22.30 -23.98 -12.55
CA LEU A 8 -20.86 -24.01 -12.27
C LEU A 8 -20.34 -22.59 -12.01
N PHE A 9 -20.63 -21.65 -12.91
CA PHE A 9 -20.20 -20.27 -12.75
C PHE A 9 -20.80 -19.61 -11.50
N ARG A 10 -22.06 -19.92 -11.18
CA ARG A 10 -22.71 -19.42 -9.96
C ARG A 10 -22.02 -19.95 -8.70
N ASN A 11 -21.84 -21.26 -8.60
CA ASN A 11 -21.26 -21.88 -7.41
C ASN A 11 -19.78 -21.52 -7.25
N PHE A 12 -19.01 -21.53 -8.36
CA PHE A 12 -17.64 -21.05 -8.38
C PHE A 12 -17.55 -19.58 -7.98
N GLY A 13 -18.37 -18.71 -8.58
CA GLY A 13 -18.37 -17.28 -8.29
C GLY A 13 -18.67 -16.98 -6.83
N ILE A 14 -19.68 -17.64 -6.25
CA ILE A 14 -20.01 -17.50 -4.82
C ILE A 14 -18.82 -17.95 -3.94
N GLY A 15 -18.25 -19.12 -4.22
CA GLY A 15 -17.10 -19.63 -3.48
C GLY A 15 -15.86 -18.73 -3.61
N PHE A 16 -15.59 -18.22 -4.80
CA PHE A 16 -14.48 -17.32 -5.09
C PHE A 16 -14.63 -15.98 -4.36
N VAL A 17 -15.83 -15.38 -4.38
CA VAL A 17 -16.10 -14.13 -3.65
C VAL A 17 -15.96 -14.35 -2.14
N ALA A 18 -16.57 -15.40 -1.59
CA ALA A 18 -16.46 -15.70 -0.16
C ALA A 18 -15.00 -15.95 0.26
N GLY A 19 -14.27 -16.77 -0.51
CA GLY A 19 -12.87 -17.07 -0.24
C GLY A 19 -11.96 -15.85 -0.36
N SER A 20 -12.13 -15.04 -1.41
CA SER A 20 -11.33 -13.82 -1.59
C SER A 20 -11.58 -12.80 -0.48
N LEU A 21 -12.82 -12.65 0.00
CA LEU A 21 -13.12 -11.80 1.14
C LEU A 21 -12.44 -12.28 2.42
N ILE A 22 -12.44 -13.60 2.68
CA ILE A 22 -11.76 -14.17 3.85
C ILE A 22 -10.25 -13.89 3.79
N VAL A 23 -9.61 -14.14 2.64
CA VAL A 23 -8.17 -13.89 2.46
C VAL A 23 -7.85 -12.40 2.56
N ALA A 24 -8.68 -11.53 1.98
CA ALA A 24 -8.50 -10.09 2.05
C ALA A 24 -8.54 -9.60 3.49
N VAL A 25 -9.54 -9.99 4.29
CA VAL A 25 -9.62 -9.63 5.71
C VAL A 25 -8.43 -10.18 6.50
N ALA A 26 -8.02 -11.43 6.24
CA ALA A 26 -6.90 -12.05 6.94
C ALA A 26 -5.53 -11.42 6.61
N THR A 27 -5.41 -10.67 5.51
CA THR A 27 -4.14 -10.12 5.03
C THR A 27 -4.10 -8.60 4.96
N ILE A 28 -5.20 -7.91 5.29
CA ILE A 28 -5.36 -6.46 5.07
C ILE A 28 -4.26 -5.62 5.74
N ASP A 29 -3.80 -6.02 6.93
CA ASP A 29 -2.74 -5.32 7.67
C ASP A 29 -1.39 -5.34 6.94
N GLN A 30 -1.19 -6.28 6.00
CA GLN A 30 0.05 -6.43 5.22
C GLN A 30 0.01 -5.63 3.90
N TRP A 31 -1.15 -5.10 3.53
CA TRP A 31 -1.32 -4.46 2.23
C TRP A 31 -0.67 -3.09 2.18
N GLY A 32 -0.56 -2.41 3.34
CA GLY A 32 -0.01 -1.06 3.49
C GLY A 32 1.19 -0.81 2.59
N GLY A 33 2.30 -1.50 2.79
CA GLY A 33 3.55 -1.32 2.02
C GLY A 33 3.43 -1.51 0.50
N ASN A 34 2.43 -2.25 0.02
CA ASN A 34 2.20 -2.50 -1.40
C ASN A 34 1.26 -1.47 -2.06
N ILE A 35 0.52 -0.69 -1.26
CA ILE A 35 -0.45 0.32 -1.71
C ILE A 35 -0.09 1.74 -1.23
N GLU A 36 1.02 1.92 -0.50
CA GLU A 36 1.49 3.26 -0.10
C GLU A 36 1.84 4.12 -1.31
N THR A 37 1.89 5.43 -1.10
CA THR A 37 2.32 6.36 -2.15
C THR A 37 3.76 6.03 -2.57
N PRO A 38 4.14 6.25 -3.85
CA PRO A 38 5.50 6.00 -4.32
C PRO A 38 6.58 6.69 -3.47
N ALA A 39 6.25 7.86 -2.90
CA ALA A 39 7.14 8.61 -2.00
C ALA A 39 7.44 7.88 -0.69
N ARG A 40 6.53 7.02 -0.20
CA ARG A 40 6.71 6.23 1.02
C ARG A 40 7.30 4.84 0.74
N ALA A 41 6.98 4.26 -0.41
CA ALA A 41 7.52 2.97 -0.84
C ALA A 41 8.99 3.08 -1.32
N ALA A 42 9.43 4.26 -1.76
CA ALA A 42 10.81 4.51 -2.13
C ALA A 42 11.72 4.50 -0.89
N GLN A 43 12.89 3.88 -0.99
CA GLN A 43 13.94 4.02 0.02
C GLN A 43 14.32 5.51 0.12
N PRO A 44 14.36 6.09 1.35
CA PRO A 44 14.83 7.45 1.53
C PRO A 44 16.22 7.59 0.93
N LEU A 45 16.38 8.52 -0.02
CA LEU A 45 17.70 8.88 -0.51
C LEU A 45 18.38 9.69 0.59
N GLU A 46 19.58 9.28 1.00
CA GLU A 46 20.47 10.17 1.74
C GLU A 46 20.87 11.31 0.81
N ALA A 47 20.13 12.42 0.89
CA ALA A 47 20.52 13.65 0.24
C ALA A 47 21.74 14.19 0.99
N PRO A 48 22.81 14.61 0.28
CA PRO A 48 23.88 15.37 0.89
C PRO A 48 23.29 16.55 1.65
N GLN A 49 23.64 16.65 2.94
CA GLN A 49 23.22 17.80 3.74
C GLN A 49 23.76 19.07 3.09
N PRO A 50 22.96 20.14 3.00
CA PRO A 50 23.44 21.41 2.49
C PRO A 50 24.64 21.86 3.32
N SER A 51 25.65 22.37 2.62
CA SER A 51 26.85 22.89 3.27
C SER A 51 26.48 24.05 4.21
N PRO A 52 27.26 24.30 5.29
CA PRO A 52 26.89 25.22 6.36
C PRO A 52 26.53 26.63 5.89
N GLU A 53 27.08 27.08 4.76
CA GLU A 53 26.79 28.37 4.14
C GLU A 53 25.36 28.51 3.59
N PHE A 54 24.62 27.40 3.42
CA PHE A 54 23.21 27.39 3.01
C PHE A 54 22.25 27.01 4.13
N GLN A 55 22.74 26.81 5.35
CA GLN A 55 21.89 26.56 6.52
C GLN A 55 21.33 27.88 7.03
N ILE A 56 20.00 28.02 7.00
CA ILE A 56 19.31 29.18 7.58
C ILE A 56 19.34 28.98 9.11
N ALA A 57 20.05 29.87 9.81
CA ALA A 57 20.02 29.89 11.26
C ALA A 57 18.55 30.06 11.74
N PRO A 58 18.14 29.32 12.79
CA PRO A 58 16.83 29.57 13.41
C PRO A 58 16.69 31.05 13.75
N LEU A 59 15.58 31.67 13.34
CA LEU A 59 15.25 33.02 13.76
C LEU A 59 15.15 33.03 15.28
N GLU A 60 16.15 33.59 15.96
CA GLU A 60 16.05 33.94 17.36
C GLU A 60 14.95 35.00 17.48
N VAL A 61 13.76 34.55 17.88
CA VAL A 61 12.71 35.46 18.32
C VAL A 61 13.20 36.05 19.63
N ALA A 62 13.82 37.23 19.55
CA ALA A 62 14.15 38.02 20.72
C ALA A 62 12.86 38.23 21.53
N GLN A 63 12.82 37.65 22.73
CA GLN A 63 11.74 37.85 23.70
C GLN A 63 11.84 39.24 24.33
#